data_AF-A0A6G3ZCX0-F1
#
_entry.id   AF-A0A6G3ZCX0-F1
#
_cell.length_a   1.000
_cell.length_b   1.000
_cell.length_c   1.000
_cell.angle_alpha   90.00
_cell.angle_beta   90.00
_cell.angle_gamma   90.00
#
_symmetry.space_group_name_H-M   'P 1'
#
loop_
_entity.id
_entity.type
_entity.pdbx_description
1 polymer ?
#
loop_
_entity_poly.entity_id
_entity_poly.type
_entity_poly.pdbx_seq_one_letter_code
_entity_poly.pdbx_strand_id
1 'polypeptide(L)'
;SPHSQRYPSPALEWLYPDTGDFMGLIGNLPTLPDLIGLKRHIRRAGAACEWLPVPQRGNLIPATRLSDHASFWDCNYRAIMVTDTAFLRNPHYHKHSDRLETLNLSFMAQVCQGLMTGITTLT
;
A
#
# COMPACT_ATOMS: atom_id res chain seq x y z
N SER A 1 8.63 1.88 14.89
CA SER A 1 10.02 2.06 15.34
C SER A 1 10.94 2.06 14.13
N PRO A 2 12.18 2.59 14.22
CA PRO A 2 13.18 2.40 13.17
C PRO A 2 13.30 0.92 12.78
N HIS A 3 13.58 0.65 11.50
CA HIS A 3 13.68 -0.69 10.91
C HIS A 3 12.47 -1.63 11.11
N SER A 4 11.27 -1.08 11.38
CA SER A 4 10.05 -1.89 11.53
C SER A 4 9.45 -2.32 10.19
N GLN A 5 9.83 -1.67 9.08
CA GLN A 5 9.40 -2.02 7.74
C GLN A 5 10.44 -2.90 7.05
N ARG A 6 10.02 -4.09 6.59
CA ARG A 6 10.82 -4.96 5.72
C ARG A 6 10.37 -4.83 4.27
N TYR A 7 11.24 -5.20 3.35
CA TYR A 7 10.98 -5.14 1.91
C TYR A 7 11.37 -6.44 1.20
N PRO A 8 10.68 -6.82 0.12
CA PRO A 8 10.99 -8.03 -0.63
C PRO A 8 12.17 -7.88 -1.60
N SER A 9 12.82 -6.71 -1.66
CA SER A 9 14.04 -6.50 -2.45
C SER A 9 14.90 -5.37 -1.89
N PRO A 10 16.24 -5.42 -2.05
CA PRO A 10 17.14 -4.36 -1.59
C PRO A 10 16.87 -3.00 -2.24
N ALA A 11 16.43 -2.99 -3.50
CA ALA A 11 16.09 -1.75 -4.21
C ALA A 11 14.92 -1.00 -3.55
N LEU A 12 13.90 -1.74 -3.08
CA LEU A 12 12.77 -1.15 -2.36
C LEU A 12 13.20 -0.69 -0.97
N GLU A 13 14.05 -1.46 -0.28
CA GLU A 13 14.61 -1.07 1.03
C GLU A 13 15.42 0.24 0.95
N TRP A 14 16.14 0.46 -0.14
CA TRP A 14 16.87 1.70 -0.36
C TRP A 14 15.97 2.89 -0.70
N LEU A 15 14.85 2.65 -1.39
CA LEU A 15 13.97 3.72 -1.91
C LEU A 15 12.92 4.20 -0.91
N TYR A 16 12.45 3.33 -0.01
CA TYR A 16 11.31 3.61 0.87
C TYR A 16 11.71 3.68 2.35
N PRO A 17 10.88 4.31 3.21
CA PRO A 17 11.19 4.46 4.64
C PRO A 17 11.39 3.12 5.36
N ASP A 18 12.31 3.08 6.33
CA ASP A 18 12.57 1.91 7.17
C ASP A 18 11.58 1.75 8.33
N THR A 19 10.76 2.79 8.57
CA THR A 19 9.73 2.82 9.61
C THR A 19 8.36 2.53 8.99
N GLY A 20 7.65 1.55 9.54
CA GLY A 20 6.37 1.08 9.04
C GLY A 20 5.17 1.89 9.54
N ASP A 21 5.17 3.21 9.33
CA ASP A 21 4.13 4.15 9.80
C ASP A 21 3.37 4.84 8.65
N PHE A 22 3.35 4.23 7.47
CA PHE A 22 2.69 4.75 6.27
C PHE A 22 1.70 3.75 5.65
N MET A 23 0.83 4.23 4.74
CA MET A 23 0.01 3.38 3.90
C MET A 23 0.64 3.20 2.52
N GLY A 24 0.75 1.98 2.02
CA GLY A 24 1.26 1.67 0.68
C GLY A 24 0.14 1.59 -0.36
N LEU A 25 0.35 2.21 -1.52
CA LEU A 25 -0.47 2.05 -2.72
C LEU A 25 0.33 1.29 -3.78
N ILE A 26 -0.08 0.05 -4.10
CA ILE A 26 0.63 -0.80 -5.05
C ILE A 26 -0.26 -1.00 -6.29
N GLY A 27 0.17 -0.53 -7.45
CA GLY A 27 -0.64 -0.58 -8.68
C GLY A 27 0.19 -0.95 -9.91
N ASN A 28 -0.46 -1.48 -10.95
CA ASN A 28 0.21 -1.73 -12.24
C ASN A 28 0.48 -0.41 -12.99
N LEU A 29 1.45 -0.40 -13.92
CA LEU A 29 1.89 0.83 -14.61
C LEU A 29 0.76 1.75 -15.13
N PRO A 30 -0.35 1.24 -15.72
CA PRO A 30 -1.43 2.10 -16.18
C PRO A 30 -2.12 2.93 -15.07
N THR A 31 -1.98 2.54 -13.81
CA THR A 31 -2.54 3.25 -12.64
C THR A 31 -1.64 4.36 -12.10
N LEU A 32 -0.49 4.61 -12.73
CA LEU A 32 0.50 5.60 -12.27
C LEU A 32 -0.10 7.00 -11.94
N PRO A 33 -0.94 7.62 -12.79
CA PRO A 33 -1.56 8.90 -12.46
C PRO A 33 -2.45 8.82 -11.22
N ASP A 34 -3.25 7.77 -11.11
CA ASP A 34 -4.14 7.52 -9.98
C ASP A 34 -3.37 7.28 -8.68
N LEU A 35 -2.26 6.54 -8.70
CA LEU A 35 -1.40 6.32 -7.53
C LEU A 35 -0.87 7.64 -6.97
N ILE A 36 -0.37 8.52 -7.85
CA ILE A 36 0.13 9.85 -7.47
C ILE A 36 -1.00 10.72 -6.91
N GLY A 37 -2.18 10.69 -7.54
CA GLY A 37 -3.37 11.40 -7.10
C GLY A 37 -3.83 10.94 -5.71
N LEU A 38 -4.07 9.63 -5.54
CA LEU A 38 -4.50 9.04 -4.28
C LEU A 38 -3.51 9.32 -3.15
N LYS A 39 -2.20 9.14 -3.37
CA LYS A 39 -1.17 9.48 -2.37
C LYS A 39 -1.31 10.94 -1.91
N ARG A 40 -1.52 11.87 -2.83
CA ARG A 40 -1.69 13.30 -2.50
C ARG A 40 -2.92 13.53 -1.63
N HIS A 41 -4.04 12.89 -1.95
CA HIS A 41 -5.28 13.01 -1.17
C HIS A 41 -5.15 12.40 0.23
N ILE A 42 -4.55 11.22 0.36
CA ILE A 42 -4.30 10.57 1.66
C ILE A 42 -3.38 11.41 2.54
N ARG A 43 -2.30 11.98 1.97
CA ARG A 43 -1.40 12.87 2.71
C ARG A 43 -2.08 14.17 3.15
N ARG A 44 -2.98 14.73 2.33
CA ARG A 44 -3.77 15.91 2.72
C ARG A 44 -4.75 15.62 3.86
N ALA A 45 -5.25 14.39 3.96
CA ALA A 45 -6.08 13.94 5.07
C ALA A 45 -5.28 13.64 6.35
N GLY A 46 -3.95 13.76 6.33
CA GLY A 46 -3.09 13.63 7.50
C GLY A 46 -2.40 12.27 7.66
N ALA A 47 -2.64 11.30 6.77
CA ALA A 47 -1.98 10.00 6.82
C ALA A 47 -0.72 9.95 5.93
N ALA A 48 0.39 9.45 6.47
CA ALA A 48 1.57 9.13 5.69
C ALA A 48 1.23 8.05 4.63
N CYS A 49 1.70 8.24 3.41
CA CYS A 49 1.38 7.33 2.31
C CYS A 49 2.49 7.30 1.26
N GLU A 50 2.85 6.10 0.86
CA GLU A 50 3.79 5.78 -0.20
C GLU A 50 3.12 4.98 -1.31
N TRP A 51 3.75 4.94 -2.47
CA TRP A 51 3.18 4.31 -3.66
C TRP A 51 4.26 3.59 -4.46
N LEU A 52 3.89 2.49 -5.11
CA LEU A 52 4.78 1.64 -5.90
C LEU A 52 4.08 1.26 -7.22
N PRO A 53 4.53 1.79 -8.37
CA PRO A 53 4.12 1.30 -9.68
C PRO A 53 4.85 -0.01 -9.99
N VAL A 54 4.11 -1.04 -10.36
CA VAL A 54 4.63 -2.39 -10.57
C VAL A 54 4.56 -2.76 -12.06
N PRO A 55 5.71 -3.01 -12.72
CA PRO A 55 5.74 -3.50 -14.10
C PRO A 55 5.48 -5.02 -14.17
N GLN A 56 5.26 -5.52 -15.39
CA GLN A 56 5.18 -6.97 -15.69
C GLN A 56 4.24 -7.75 -14.76
N ARG A 57 3.10 -7.13 -14.38
CA ARG A 57 2.09 -7.71 -13.48
C ARG A 57 2.66 -8.17 -12.13
N GLY A 58 3.80 -7.65 -11.69
CA GLY A 58 4.44 -8.04 -10.44
C GLY A 58 5.19 -9.38 -10.47
N ASN A 59 5.44 -9.96 -11.65
CA ASN A 59 6.14 -11.23 -11.77
C ASN A 59 7.60 -11.17 -11.28
N LEU A 60 8.26 -10.01 -11.39
CA LEU A 60 9.63 -9.81 -10.92
C LEU A 60 9.74 -9.71 -9.39
N ILE A 61 8.67 -9.26 -8.71
CA ILE A 61 8.62 -9.14 -7.25
C ILE A 61 7.31 -9.79 -6.79
N PRO A 62 7.25 -11.14 -6.68
CA PRO A 62 6.01 -11.88 -6.42
C PRO A 62 5.27 -11.43 -5.16
N ALA A 63 5.98 -10.89 -4.16
CA ALA A 63 5.36 -10.32 -2.96
C ALA A 63 4.35 -9.19 -3.27
N THR A 64 4.51 -8.46 -4.39
CA THR A 64 3.56 -7.42 -4.84
C THR A 64 2.25 -7.99 -5.38
N ARG A 65 2.16 -9.31 -5.58
CA ARG A 65 0.97 -10.01 -6.08
C ARG A 65 0.15 -10.68 -4.96
N LEU A 66 0.52 -10.50 -3.70
CA LEU A 66 -0.13 -11.18 -2.56
C LEU A 66 -1.40 -10.48 -2.07
N SER A 67 -2.38 -10.30 -2.96
CA SER A 67 -3.78 -9.96 -2.66
C SER A 67 -4.61 -10.09 -3.96
N ASP A 68 -5.92 -9.83 -3.89
CA ASP A 68 -6.88 -10.10 -4.97
C ASP A 68 -6.63 -9.26 -6.23
N HIS A 69 -5.94 -8.11 -6.11
CA HIS A 69 -5.62 -7.24 -7.25
C HIS A 69 -4.75 -7.94 -8.31
N ALA A 70 -4.00 -8.98 -7.94
CA ALA A 70 -3.16 -9.71 -8.88
C ALA A 70 -3.96 -10.36 -10.02
N SER A 71 -5.15 -10.91 -9.72
CA SER A 71 -6.03 -11.47 -10.75
C SER A 71 -6.52 -10.43 -11.75
N PHE A 72 -6.70 -9.17 -11.31
CA PHE A 72 -7.02 -8.05 -12.20
C PHE A 72 -5.85 -7.72 -13.12
N TRP A 73 -4.62 -7.70 -12.60
CA TRP A 73 -3.43 -7.50 -13.41
C TRP A 73 -3.23 -8.59 -14.47
N ASP A 74 -3.56 -9.85 -14.14
CA ASP A 74 -3.47 -10.97 -15.08
C ASP A 74 -4.42 -10.81 -16.28
N CYS A 75 -5.57 -10.16 -16.05
CA CYS A 75 -6.54 -9.76 -17.06
C CYS A 75 -6.27 -8.37 -17.70
N ASN A 76 -5.12 -7.76 -17.42
CA ASN A 76 -4.75 -6.40 -17.87
C ASN A 76 -5.67 -5.26 -17.38
N TYR A 77 -6.42 -5.47 -16.30
CA TYR A 77 -7.21 -4.41 -15.69
C TYR A 77 -6.35 -3.50 -14.81
N ARG A 78 -6.77 -2.24 -14.70
CA ARG A 78 -6.24 -1.26 -13.74
C ARG A 78 -6.66 -1.69 -12.33
N ALA A 79 -5.71 -1.91 -11.44
CA ALA A 79 -6.00 -2.24 -10.05
C ALA A 79 -4.90 -1.71 -9.13
N ILE A 80 -5.33 -1.14 -8.00
CA ILE A 80 -4.48 -0.62 -6.93
C ILE A 80 -4.83 -1.38 -5.65
N MET A 81 -3.84 -1.96 -5.01
CA MET A 81 -3.93 -2.45 -3.64
C MET A 81 -3.56 -1.33 -2.67
N VAL A 82 -4.45 -1.07 -1.72
CA VAL A 82 -4.18 -0.20 -0.57
C VAL A 82 -3.79 -1.12 0.58
N THR A 83 -2.51 -1.12 0.97
CA THR A 83 -2.00 -2.03 1.99
C THR A 83 -1.11 -1.37 3.01
N ASP A 84 -1.16 -1.92 4.19
CA ASP A 84 -0.28 -1.65 5.30
C ASP A 84 1.04 -2.48 5.17
N THR A 85 1.20 -3.28 4.12
CA THR A 85 2.31 -4.23 3.87
C THR A 85 2.28 -5.52 4.71
N ALA A 86 1.25 -5.71 5.53
CA ALA A 86 0.91 -6.98 6.16
C ALA A 86 2.13 -7.64 6.85
N PHE A 87 2.47 -8.88 6.48
CA PHE A 87 3.56 -9.67 7.07
C PHE A 87 4.95 -9.02 6.97
N LEU A 88 5.15 -8.01 6.12
CA LEU A 88 6.41 -7.26 6.06
C LEU A 88 6.64 -6.36 7.27
N ARG A 89 5.57 -5.99 8.00
CA ARG A 89 5.67 -5.14 9.19
C ARG A 89 4.84 -5.61 10.39
N ASN A 90 3.68 -6.24 10.16
CA ASN A 90 2.75 -6.63 11.22
C ASN A 90 3.18 -7.94 11.89
N PRO A 91 3.65 -7.93 13.15
CA PRO A 91 4.06 -9.14 13.85
C PRO A 91 2.87 -10.05 14.24
N HIS A 92 1.64 -9.56 14.13
CA HIS A 92 0.41 -10.25 14.45
C HIS A 92 -0.26 -10.92 13.25
N TYR A 93 0.25 -10.71 12.03
CA TYR A 93 -0.35 -11.24 10.80
C TYR A 93 -0.61 -12.76 10.88
N HIS A 94 -1.84 -13.17 10.57
CA HIS A 94 -2.32 -14.56 10.66
C HIS A 94 -2.19 -15.20 12.06
N LYS A 95 -2.27 -14.41 13.14
CA LYS A 95 -2.26 -14.90 14.53
C LYS A 95 -3.52 -14.44 15.25
N HIS A 96 -3.89 -15.16 16.32
CA HIS A 96 -4.98 -14.75 17.22
C HIS A 96 -4.70 -13.45 17.99
N SER A 97 -3.50 -12.90 17.89
CA SER A 97 -3.15 -11.59 18.45
C SER A 97 -3.41 -10.43 17.49
N ASP A 98 -3.86 -10.68 16.26
CA ASP A 98 -4.36 -9.66 15.34
C ASP A 98 -5.75 -9.21 15.81
N ARG A 99 -5.80 -8.09 16.54
CA ARG A 99 -6.99 -7.66 17.28
C ARG A 99 -7.22 -6.16 17.13
N LEU A 100 -8.40 -5.70 17.51
CA LEU A 100 -8.77 -4.29 17.44
C LEU A 100 -7.77 -3.39 18.19
N GLU A 101 -7.24 -3.86 19.32
CA GLU A 101 -6.31 -3.11 20.16
C GLU A 101 -4.96 -2.86 19.50
N THR A 102 -4.60 -3.64 18.47
CA THR A 102 -3.36 -3.44 17.70
C THR A 102 -3.52 -2.47 16.54
N LEU A 103 -4.73 -1.95 16.30
CA LEU A 103 -5.03 -1.02 15.21
C LEU A 103 -4.89 0.44 15.62
N ASN A 104 -4.35 1.27 14.73
CA ASN A 104 -4.43 2.72 14.84
C ASN A 104 -5.66 3.24 14.08
N LEU A 105 -6.79 3.32 14.77
CA LEU A 105 -8.07 3.73 14.18
C LEU A 105 -8.07 5.17 13.65
N SER A 106 -7.34 6.09 14.29
CA SER A 106 -7.23 7.48 13.83
C SER A 106 -6.51 7.56 12.49
N PHE A 107 -5.38 6.86 12.36
CA PHE A 107 -4.64 6.75 11.09
C PHE A 107 -5.50 6.11 10.00
N MET A 108 -6.22 5.02 10.31
CA MET A 108 -7.12 4.37 9.36
C MET A 108 -8.25 5.31 8.90
N ALA A 109 -8.83 6.11 9.81
CA ALA A 109 -9.86 7.08 9.46
C ALA A 109 -9.33 8.16 8.50
N GLN A 110 -8.11 8.66 8.71
CA GLN A 110 -7.45 9.60 7.80
C GLN A 110 -7.20 8.98 6.42
N VAL A 111 -6.77 7.72 6.35
CA VAL A 111 -6.64 6.98 5.09
C VAL A 111 -7.99 6.89 4.38
N CYS A 112 -9.05 6.50 5.07
CA CYS A 112 -10.41 6.45 4.50
C CYS A 112 -10.88 7.81 3.97
N GLN A 113 -10.66 8.90 4.72
CA GLN A 113 -11.00 10.25 4.27
C GLN A 113 -10.24 10.65 3.01
N GLY A 114 -8.94 10.35 2.97
CA GLY A 114 -8.11 10.53 1.78
C GLY A 114 -8.65 9.77 0.57
N LEU A 115 -8.97 8.48 0.74
CA LEU A 115 -9.52 7.63 -0.32
C LEU A 115 -10.87 8.14 -0.82
N MET A 116 -11.79 8.50 0.08
CA MET A 116 -13.11 9.02 -0.30
C MET A 116 -13.00 10.24 -1.23
N THR A 117 -12.08 11.17 -0.93
CA THR A 117 -11.87 12.34 -1.79
C THR A 117 -11.02 12.04 -3.03
N GLY A 118 -10.10 11.09 -2.95
CA GLY A 118 -9.21 10.75 -4.06
C GLY A 118 -9.91 9.94 -5.16
N ILE A 119 -10.82 9.03 -4.79
CA ILE A 119 -11.54 8.18 -5.76
C ILE A 119 -12.39 9.02 -6.73
N THR A 120 -12.90 10.17 -6.31
CA THR A 120 -13.67 11.08 -7.19
C THR A 120 -12.81 11.78 -8.24
N THR A 121 -11.49 11.60 -8.19
CA THR A 121 -10.51 12.24 -9.09
C THR A 121 -9.77 11.25 -10.00
N LEU A 122 -10.15 9.98 -9.97
CA LEU A 122 -9.53 8.93 -10.80
C LEU A 122 -9.78 9.19 -12.29
N THR A 123 -8.82 8.74 -13.12
CA THR A 123 -8.78 8.98 -14.57
C THR A 123 -9.10 7.76 -15.41
#